data_AF-A0A9X0ACJ5-F1
#
_entry.id   AF-A0A9X0ACJ5-F1
#
_cell.length_a   1.000
_cell.length_b   1.000
_cell.length_c   1.000
_cell.angle_alpha   90.00
_cell.angle_beta   90.00
_cell.angle_gamma   90.00
#
_symmetry.space_group_name_H-M   'P 1'
#
loop_
_entity.id
_entity.type
_entity.pdbx_description
1 polymer ?
#
loop_
_entity_poly.entity_id
_entity_poly.type
_entity_poly.pdbx_seq_one_letter_code
_entity_poly.pdbx_strand_id
1 'polypeptide(L)'
;MAQKTYIVEHLDEELGPWSELEYITIAKESNQAGAKFCLSSIPPTLTIPEVLKAVPGFTADGQSVETLYAENKSRVCLLDPSATKELSPEDGDLFDVFLFGGILGDDPPRDRTSELRKKGFEGRRLGPIQLTTDTAVRCTRMVTQDKIPLDKIPYIDYPELRVNKNESTEMPFRYVKDANGKPIMPEGMVELIKKDTEKGFGDMF
;
A
#
# COMPACT_ATOMS: atom_id res chain seq x y z
N MET A 1 -16.61 -11.81 12.67
CA MET A 1 -16.45 -10.99 11.44
C MET A 1 -15.64 -11.79 10.44
N ALA A 2 -15.94 -11.71 9.15
CA ALA A 2 -15.12 -12.36 8.13
C ALA A 2 -13.71 -11.75 8.13
N GLN A 3 -12.70 -12.61 7.95
CA GLN A 3 -11.30 -12.19 7.81
C GLN A 3 -11.15 -11.27 6.60
N LYS A 4 -10.45 -10.14 6.76
CA LYS A 4 -10.17 -9.20 5.66
C LYS A 4 -8.99 -9.66 4.81
N THR A 5 -9.04 -9.32 3.52
CA THR A 5 -7.95 -9.55 2.57
C THR A 5 -7.56 -8.22 1.91
N TYR A 6 -6.28 -7.86 2.01
CA TYR A 6 -5.70 -6.74 1.28
C TYR A 6 -5.00 -7.28 0.03
N ILE A 7 -5.28 -6.72 -1.13
CA ILE A 7 -4.71 -7.17 -2.40
C ILE A 7 -4.01 -6.02 -3.09
N VAL A 8 -2.73 -6.19 -3.39
CA VAL A 8 -2.00 -5.27 -4.26
C VAL A 8 -1.82 -5.98 -5.61
N GLU A 9 -2.29 -5.35 -6.70
CA GLU A 9 -1.94 -5.83 -8.04
C GLU A 9 -0.52 -5.42 -8.38
N HIS A 10 0.35 -6.41 -8.60
CA HIS A 10 1.74 -6.17 -8.98
C HIS A 10 1.93 -6.56 -10.45
N LEU A 11 2.03 -5.55 -11.31
CA LEU A 11 2.10 -5.71 -12.77
C LEU A 11 3.51 -5.58 -13.34
N ASP A 12 4.49 -5.25 -12.50
CA ASP A 12 5.88 -5.10 -12.92
C ASP A 12 6.58 -6.48 -12.97
N GLU A 13 7.55 -6.63 -13.87
CA GLU A 13 8.31 -7.88 -14.01
C GLU A 13 9.29 -8.12 -12.85
N GLU A 14 9.64 -7.05 -12.14
CA GLU A 14 10.61 -7.05 -11.06
C GLU A 14 10.03 -6.45 -9.78
N LEU A 15 10.46 -7.00 -8.64
CA LEU A 15 10.19 -6.42 -7.33
C LEU A 15 11.39 -5.56 -6.90
N GLY A 16 11.26 -4.25 -7.07
CA GLY A 16 12.28 -3.31 -6.59
C GLY A 16 12.39 -3.29 -5.06
N PRO A 17 13.54 -2.85 -4.51
CA PRO A 17 13.79 -2.88 -3.07
C PRO A 17 12.80 -2.03 -2.26
N TRP A 18 12.29 -0.93 -2.83
CA TRP A 18 11.23 -0.13 -2.19
C TRP A 18 9.96 -0.97 -1.99
N SER A 19 9.43 -1.53 -3.07
CA SER A 19 8.21 -2.34 -3.08
C SER A 19 8.36 -3.60 -2.21
N GLU A 20 9.55 -4.21 -2.18
CA GLU A 20 9.84 -5.33 -1.28
C GLU A 20 9.62 -4.95 0.18
N LEU A 21 10.18 -3.82 0.64
CA LEU A 21 10.02 -3.35 2.02
C LEU A 21 8.56 -3.02 2.34
N GLU A 22 7.83 -2.37 1.41
CA GLU A 22 6.40 -2.12 1.55
C GLU A 22 5.61 -3.43 1.71
N TYR A 23 5.83 -4.41 0.83
CA TYR A 23 5.07 -5.67 0.84
C TYR A 23 5.36 -6.50 2.08
N ILE A 24 6.60 -6.55 2.56
CA ILE A 24 6.96 -7.19 3.83
C ILE A 24 6.21 -6.52 4.98
N THR A 25 6.16 -5.18 4.99
CA THR A 25 5.45 -4.41 6.03
C THR A 25 3.95 -4.68 5.99
N ILE A 26 3.35 -4.64 4.79
CA ILE A 26 1.92 -4.94 4.60
C ILE A 26 1.61 -6.36 5.08
N ALA A 27 2.42 -7.35 4.70
CA ALA A 27 2.23 -8.74 5.12
C ALA A 27 2.26 -8.88 6.65
N LYS A 28 3.31 -8.32 7.29
CA LYS A 28 3.51 -8.39 8.74
C LYS A 28 2.34 -7.72 9.48
N GLU A 29 1.98 -6.50 9.10
CA GLU A 29 0.91 -5.77 9.78
C GLU A 29 -0.48 -6.37 9.51
N SER A 30 -0.74 -6.89 8.31
CA SER A 30 -2.00 -7.57 7.99
C SER A 30 -2.15 -8.83 8.84
N ASN A 31 -1.10 -9.64 8.94
CA ASN A 31 -1.10 -10.84 9.77
C ASN A 31 -1.32 -10.51 11.26
N GLN A 32 -0.64 -9.48 11.79
CA GLN A 32 -0.84 -9.03 13.18
C GLN A 32 -2.28 -8.60 13.46
N ALA A 33 -2.98 -8.08 12.47
CA ALA A 33 -4.39 -7.71 12.55
C ALA A 33 -5.36 -8.86 12.24
N GLY A 34 -4.85 -10.08 12.01
CA GLY A 34 -5.68 -11.24 11.66
C GLY A 34 -6.22 -11.20 10.23
N ALA A 35 -5.67 -10.36 9.35
CA ALA A 35 -6.02 -10.23 7.95
C ALA A 35 -5.02 -10.97 7.03
N LYS A 36 -5.41 -11.17 5.77
CA LYS A 36 -4.56 -11.72 4.71
C LYS A 36 -4.00 -10.61 3.82
N PHE A 37 -2.85 -10.88 3.23
CA PHE A 37 -2.28 -10.05 2.18
C PHE A 37 -2.00 -10.89 0.94
N CYS A 38 -2.43 -10.42 -0.24
CA CYS A 38 -2.21 -11.08 -1.50
C CYS A 38 -1.54 -10.13 -2.51
N LEU A 39 -0.52 -10.63 -3.21
CA LEU A 39 -0.10 -10.05 -4.48
C LEU A 39 -0.82 -10.77 -5.62
N SER A 40 -1.60 -10.06 -6.41
CA SER A 40 -2.30 -10.63 -7.57
C SER A 40 -1.73 -10.12 -8.88
N SER A 41 -2.12 -10.75 -9.98
CA SER A 41 -1.63 -10.43 -11.34
C SER A 41 -0.11 -10.53 -11.48
N ILE A 42 0.56 -11.30 -10.62
CA ILE A 42 2.01 -11.40 -10.65
C ILE A 42 2.48 -12.12 -11.93
N PRO A 43 3.53 -11.62 -12.60
CA PRO A 43 4.08 -12.33 -13.76
C PRO A 43 4.70 -13.66 -13.31
N PRO A 44 4.65 -14.72 -14.15
CA PRO A 44 5.23 -16.02 -13.82
C PRO A 44 6.74 -16.00 -13.53
N THR A 45 7.43 -14.95 -14.00
CA THR A 45 8.87 -14.73 -13.82
C THR A 45 9.21 -14.00 -12.53
N LEU A 46 8.22 -13.42 -11.84
CA LEU A 46 8.45 -12.65 -10.62
C LEU A 46 8.96 -13.55 -9.50
N THR A 47 10.14 -13.22 -8.97
CA THR A 47 10.68 -13.91 -7.80
C THR A 47 10.20 -13.24 -6.53
N ILE A 48 9.33 -13.92 -5.78
CA ILE A 48 8.86 -13.43 -4.49
C ILE A 48 9.94 -13.70 -3.41
N PRO A 49 10.35 -12.71 -2.61
CA PRO A 49 11.32 -12.88 -1.54
C PRO A 49 10.88 -13.90 -0.48
N GLU A 50 11.81 -14.75 -0.01
CA GLU A 50 11.52 -15.78 1.00
C GLU A 50 11.00 -15.20 2.31
N VAL A 51 11.49 -14.01 2.70
CA VAL A 51 11.00 -13.28 3.88
C VAL A 51 9.51 -12.95 3.78
N LEU A 52 9.03 -12.64 2.57
CA LEU A 52 7.62 -12.33 2.32
C LEU A 52 6.77 -13.62 2.34
N LYS A 53 7.25 -14.69 1.70
CA LYS A 53 6.61 -16.02 1.72
C LYS A 53 6.49 -16.60 3.13
N ALA A 54 7.44 -16.29 4.02
CA ALA A 54 7.45 -16.76 5.38
C ALA A 54 6.40 -16.09 6.28
N VAL A 55 5.79 -14.98 5.86
CA VAL A 55 4.77 -14.29 6.66
C VAL A 55 3.44 -15.05 6.60
N PRO A 56 2.87 -15.50 7.73
CA PRO A 56 1.57 -16.17 7.73
C PRO A 56 0.47 -15.28 7.13
N GLY A 57 -0.42 -15.87 6.32
CA GLY A 57 -1.51 -15.14 5.67
C GLY A 57 -1.10 -14.36 4.41
N PHE A 58 0.18 -14.38 4.03
CA PHE A 58 0.63 -13.92 2.72
C PHE A 58 0.31 -14.96 1.62
N THR A 59 -0.15 -14.48 0.47
CA THR A 59 -0.32 -15.28 -0.76
C THR A 59 0.14 -14.50 -1.99
N ALA A 60 0.46 -15.21 -3.07
CA ALA A 60 0.73 -14.61 -4.36
C ALA A 60 0.02 -15.42 -5.45
N ASP A 61 -0.65 -14.74 -6.39
CA ASP A 61 -1.44 -15.36 -7.45
C ASP A 61 -1.23 -14.66 -8.80
N GLY A 62 -1.01 -15.45 -9.85
CA GLY A 62 -0.85 -14.92 -11.21
C GLY A 62 -2.15 -14.47 -11.86
N GLN A 63 -3.30 -14.81 -11.29
CA GLN A 63 -4.61 -14.40 -11.77
C GLN A 63 -4.94 -12.97 -11.31
N SER A 64 -5.72 -12.27 -12.15
CA SER A 64 -6.25 -10.95 -11.79
C SER A 64 -7.34 -11.03 -10.74
N VAL A 65 -7.57 -9.91 -10.05
CA VAL A 65 -8.62 -9.84 -9.02
C VAL A 65 -10.01 -10.05 -9.61
N GLU A 66 -10.22 -9.65 -10.86
CA GLU A 66 -11.46 -9.93 -11.60
C GLU A 66 -11.73 -11.43 -11.70
N THR A 67 -10.70 -12.24 -11.97
CA THR A 67 -10.82 -13.69 -12.02
C THR A 67 -10.99 -14.29 -10.63
N LEU A 68 -10.17 -13.87 -9.66
CA LEU A 68 -10.18 -14.41 -8.29
C LEU A 68 -11.52 -14.16 -7.57
N TYR A 69 -12.21 -13.07 -7.89
CA TYR A 69 -13.45 -12.64 -7.23
C TYR A 69 -14.62 -12.49 -8.20
N ALA A 70 -14.63 -13.22 -9.31
CA ALA A 70 -15.70 -13.15 -10.32
C ALA A 70 -17.11 -13.30 -9.71
N GLU A 71 -17.28 -14.24 -8.78
CA GLU A 71 -18.55 -14.53 -8.11
C GLU A 71 -18.85 -13.61 -6.92
N ASN A 72 -17.86 -12.89 -6.38
CA ASN A 72 -17.96 -12.12 -5.13
C ASN A 72 -17.53 -10.66 -5.28
N LYS A 73 -17.66 -10.14 -6.50
CA LYS A 73 -17.20 -8.80 -6.88
C LYS A 73 -17.76 -7.66 -6.03
N SER A 74 -19.01 -7.79 -5.58
CA SER A 74 -19.67 -6.81 -4.70
C SER A 74 -19.03 -6.71 -3.31
N ARG A 75 -18.19 -7.67 -2.92
CA ARG A 75 -17.44 -7.67 -1.65
C ARG A 75 -16.01 -7.13 -1.80
N VAL A 76 -15.64 -6.66 -3.00
CA VAL A 76 -14.33 -6.08 -3.30
C VAL A 76 -14.45 -4.56 -3.43
N CYS A 77 -13.72 -3.83 -2.58
CA CYS A 77 -13.55 -2.39 -2.66
C CYS A 77 -12.26 -2.06 -3.40
N LEU A 78 -12.33 -1.22 -4.42
CA LEU A 78 -11.16 -0.64 -5.08
C LEU A 78 -10.76 0.65 -4.35
N LEU A 79 -9.51 0.73 -3.90
CA LEU A 79 -8.93 1.96 -3.39
C LEU A 79 -8.42 2.79 -4.56
N ASP A 80 -9.06 3.93 -4.77
CA ASP A 80 -8.90 4.75 -5.97
C ASP A 80 -8.85 6.25 -5.59
N PRO A 81 -7.73 6.95 -5.86
CA PRO A 81 -7.63 8.39 -5.65
C PRO A 81 -8.72 9.22 -6.36
N SER A 82 -9.27 8.70 -7.46
CA SER A 82 -10.31 9.36 -8.26
C SER A 82 -11.74 9.06 -7.78
N ALA A 83 -11.92 8.19 -6.78
CA ALA A 83 -13.26 7.87 -6.27
C ALA A 83 -13.89 9.08 -5.57
N THR A 84 -15.20 9.25 -5.74
CA THR A 84 -15.94 10.39 -5.15
C THR A 84 -16.30 10.18 -3.69
N LYS A 85 -16.38 8.92 -3.23
CA LYS A 85 -16.70 8.54 -1.85
C LYS A 85 -15.43 8.19 -1.08
N GLU A 86 -15.28 8.73 0.11
CA GLU A 86 -14.20 8.36 1.04
C GLU A 86 -14.50 7.03 1.71
N LEU A 87 -13.43 6.29 2.01
CA LEU A 87 -13.53 5.08 2.82
C LEU A 87 -14.02 5.45 4.23
N SER A 88 -15.02 4.73 4.72
CA SER A 88 -15.59 4.93 6.05
C SER A 88 -15.62 3.63 6.88
N PRO A 89 -15.77 3.72 8.22
CA PRO A 89 -15.83 2.53 9.07
C PRO A 89 -16.89 1.50 8.67
N GLU A 90 -18.02 1.95 8.12
CA GLU A 90 -19.13 1.10 7.65
C GLU A 90 -18.72 0.25 6.44
N ASP A 91 -17.77 0.70 5.63
CA ASP A 91 -17.24 -0.08 4.51
C ASP A 91 -16.55 -1.38 4.99
N GLY A 92 -16.09 -1.41 6.26
CA GLY A 92 -15.59 -2.63 6.90
C GLY A 92 -16.63 -3.73 7.07
N ASP A 93 -17.92 -3.42 6.98
CA ASP A 93 -19.00 -4.42 7.02
C ASP A 93 -19.48 -4.79 5.59
N LEU A 94 -19.30 -3.86 4.64
CA LEU A 94 -19.69 -3.99 3.23
C LEU A 94 -18.69 -4.77 2.37
N PHE A 95 -17.40 -4.73 2.69
CA PHE A 95 -16.36 -5.35 1.88
C PHE A 95 -15.50 -6.29 2.71
N ASP A 96 -15.09 -7.41 2.12
CA ASP A 96 -14.12 -8.34 2.71
C ASP A 96 -12.73 -8.19 2.09
N VAL A 97 -12.67 -7.57 0.91
CA VAL A 97 -11.47 -7.45 0.10
C VAL A 97 -11.24 -6.00 -0.27
N PHE A 98 -10.00 -5.55 -0.10
CA PHE A 98 -9.57 -4.19 -0.42
C PHE A 98 -8.44 -4.26 -1.44
N LEU A 99 -8.71 -3.78 -2.65
CA LEU A 99 -7.84 -3.83 -3.81
C LEU A 99 -7.11 -2.50 -3.99
N PHE A 100 -5.79 -2.56 -4.13
CA PHE A 100 -4.90 -1.44 -4.41
C PHE A 100 -4.30 -1.65 -5.81
N GLY A 101 -4.60 -0.73 -6.73
CA GLY A 101 -4.08 -0.75 -8.10
C GLY A 101 -2.57 -0.48 -8.16
N GLY A 102 -1.93 -1.04 -9.19
CA GLY A 102 -0.48 -1.06 -9.40
C GLY A 102 0.32 0.11 -8.81
N ILE A 103 1.27 -0.25 -7.94
CA ILE A 103 2.23 0.55 -7.16
C ILE A 103 1.85 2.03 -6.97
N LEU A 104 1.26 2.30 -5.80
CA LEU A 104 1.15 3.64 -5.25
C LEU A 104 2.57 4.11 -4.87
N GLY A 105 3.06 5.19 -5.44
CA GLY A 105 4.38 5.73 -5.07
C GLY A 105 5.16 6.45 -6.17
N ASP A 106 4.69 6.42 -7.42
CA ASP A 106 5.24 7.32 -8.44
C ASP A 106 4.82 8.77 -8.12
N ASP A 107 5.77 9.70 -8.16
CA ASP A 107 5.52 11.15 -8.19
C ASP A 107 6.12 11.72 -9.49
N PRO A 108 5.29 12.22 -10.43
CA PRO A 108 3.84 12.30 -10.37
C PRO A 108 3.15 10.92 -10.44
N PRO A 109 1.93 10.78 -9.88
CA PRO A 109 1.18 9.53 -9.90
C PRO A 109 0.97 8.99 -11.32
N ARG A 110 1.30 7.72 -11.53
CA ARG A 110 0.82 6.97 -12.71
C ARG A 110 -0.56 6.41 -12.41
N ASP A 111 -1.55 6.72 -13.24
CA ASP A 111 -2.93 6.25 -13.04
C ASP A 111 -3.11 4.76 -13.44
N ARG A 112 -2.37 3.87 -12.78
CA ARG A 112 -2.45 2.41 -12.99
C ARG A 112 -3.78 1.81 -12.50
N THR A 113 -4.53 2.57 -11.70
CA THR A 113 -5.87 2.18 -11.23
C THR A 113 -6.95 2.36 -12.31
N SER A 114 -6.68 3.11 -13.38
CA SER A 114 -7.63 3.38 -14.46
C SER A 114 -8.21 2.13 -15.13
N GLU A 115 -7.41 1.09 -15.33
CA GLU A 115 -7.88 -0.18 -15.89
C GLU A 115 -8.80 -0.92 -14.91
N LEU A 116 -8.52 -0.85 -13.60
CA LEU A 116 -9.35 -1.45 -12.56
C LEU A 116 -10.70 -0.75 -12.40
N ARG A 117 -10.79 0.57 -12.65
CA ARG A 117 -12.08 1.30 -12.60
C ARG A 117 -13.09 0.76 -13.62
N LYS A 118 -12.61 0.35 -14.79
CA LYS A 118 -13.45 -0.22 -15.87
C LYS A 118 -13.98 -1.60 -15.49
N LYS A 119 -13.41 -2.24 -14.46
CA LYS A 119 -13.81 -3.55 -13.99
C LYS A 119 -15.02 -3.52 -13.08
N GLY A 120 -15.64 -2.37 -12.76
CA GLY A 120 -16.92 -2.34 -12.04
C GLY A 120 -16.85 -2.73 -10.56
N PHE A 121 -15.69 -2.53 -9.93
CA PHE A 121 -15.56 -2.55 -8.46
C PHE A 121 -16.09 -1.25 -7.86
N GLU A 122 -16.59 -1.31 -6.63
CA GLU A 122 -16.94 -0.09 -5.90
C GLU A 122 -15.66 0.64 -5.45
N GLY A 123 -15.54 1.92 -5.84
CA GLY A 123 -14.40 2.75 -5.47
C GLY A 123 -14.56 3.43 -4.12
N ARG A 124 -13.46 3.54 -3.37
CA ARG A 124 -13.30 4.45 -2.23
C ARG A 124 -11.96 5.16 -2.31
N ARG A 125 -11.91 6.44 -1.93
CA ARG A 125 -10.63 7.18 -1.82
C ARG A 125 -10.15 7.25 -0.38
N LEU A 126 -8.84 7.40 -0.19
CA LEU A 126 -8.17 7.53 1.11
C LEU A 126 -7.77 8.99 1.42
N GLY A 127 -8.58 9.93 0.94
CA GLY A 127 -8.33 11.36 1.04
C GLY A 127 -7.60 11.93 -0.18
N PRO A 128 -7.25 13.23 -0.14
CA PRO A 128 -6.76 13.97 -1.30
C PRO A 128 -5.24 13.90 -1.52
N ILE A 129 -4.47 13.48 -0.51
CA ILE A 129 -3.00 13.40 -0.57
C ILE A 129 -2.58 11.97 -0.82
N GLN A 130 -1.63 11.78 -1.74
CA GLN A 130 -1.09 10.48 -2.09
C GLN A 130 -0.42 9.79 -0.88
N LEU A 131 -0.65 8.49 -0.78
CA LEU A 131 -0.06 7.61 0.24
C LEU A 131 0.89 6.64 -0.47
N THR A 132 1.94 6.19 0.23
CA THR A 132 2.67 4.99 -0.15
C THR A 132 1.76 3.75 -0.05
N THR A 133 2.10 2.65 -0.73
CA THR A 133 1.22 1.47 -0.74
C THR A 133 1.00 0.93 0.67
N ASP A 134 2.06 0.83 1.47
CA ASP A 134 1.96 0.34 2.85
C ASP A 134 1.10 1.26 3.72
N THR A 135 1.23 2.58 3.56
CA THR A 135 0.40 3.56 4.27
C THR A 135 -1.05 3.48 3.85
N ALA A 136 -1.34 3.27 2.56
CA ALA A 136 -2.70 3.10 2.06
C ALA A 136 -3.36 1.86 2.68
N VAL A 137 -2.65 0.72 2.74
CA VAL A 137 -3.16 -0.50 3.39
C VAL A 137 -3.36 -0.26 4.89
N ARG A 138 -2.40 0.38 5.56
CA ARG A 138 -2.48 0.74 6.98
C ARG A 138 -3.70 1.61 7.29
N CYS A 139 -3.94 2.66 6.50
CA CYS A 139 -5.11 3.51 6.65
C CYS A 139 -6.40 2.73 6.44
N THR A 140 -6.45 1.91 5.39
CA THR A 140 -7.62 1.07 5.08
C THR A 140 -7.94 0.14 6.26
N ARG A 141 -6.92 -0.49 6.86
CA ARG A 141 -7.08 -1.29 8.07
C ARG A 141 -7.64 -0.48 9.24
N MET A 142 -7.03 0.65 9.56
CA MET A 142 -7.46 1.51 10.67
C MET A 142 -8.92 1.92 10.52
N VAL A 143 -9.35 2.23 9.30
CA VAL A 143 -10.74 2.59 9.02
C VAL A 143 -11.67 1.38 9.14
N THR A 144 -11.35 0.28 8.47
CA THR A 144 -12.31 -0.81 8.24
C THR A 144 -12.34 -1.84 9.37
N GLN A 145 -11.21 -2.06 10.04
CA GLN A 145 -11.09 -3.02 11.15
C GLN A 145 -11.13 -2.31 12.51
N ASP A 146 -10.34 -1.24 12.68
CA ASP A 146 -10.26 -0.51 13.95
C ASP A 146 -11.37 0.54 14.11
N LYS A 147 -12.19 0.72 13.05
CA LYS A 147 -13.33 1.64 13.00
C LYS A 147 -12.95 3.10 13.30
N ILE A 148 -11.71 3.50 12.99
CA ILE A 148 -11.21 4.86 13.12
C ILE A 148 -11.64 5.65 11.87
N PRO A 149 -12.42 6.73 11.99
CA PRO A 149 -12.76 7.55 10.82
C PRO A 149 -11.52 8.08 10.12
N LEU A 150 -11.54 8.14 8.78
CA LEU A 150 -10.37 8.50 7.97
C LEU A 150 -9.76 9.85 8.38
N ASP A 151 -10.58 10.84 8.73
CA ASP A 151 -10.17 12.18 9.18
C ASP A 151 -9.60 12.21 10.62
N LYS A 152 -9.67 11.09 11.35
CA LYS A 152 -9.10 10.93 12.71
C LYS A 152 -7.79 10.17 12.74
N ILE A 153 -7.31 9.66 11.61
CA ILE A 153 -5.99 9.05 11.53
C ILE A 153 -4.92 10.15 11.75
N PRO A 154 -3.94 9.93 12.63
CA PRO A 154 -2.91 10.92 12.89
C PRO A 154 -1.91 10.97 11.73
N TYR A 155 -2.07 11.93 10.82
CA TYR A 155 -1.21 12.05 9.64
C TYR A 155 -0.02 12.99 9.83
N ILE A 156 1.06 12.71 9.10
CA ILE A 156 2.12 13.66 8.74
C ILE A 156 2.16 13.76 7.21
N ASP A 157 2.08 14.99 6.71
CA ASP A 157 2.12 15.27 5.28
C ASP A 157 3.51 15.76 4.92
N TYR A 158 4.06 15.21 3.84
CA TYR A 158 5.35 15.62 3.30
C TYR A 158 6.49 15.63 4.33
N PRO A 159 6.73 14.52 5.06
CA PRO A 159 7.75 14.52 6.10
C PRO A 159 9.15 14.70 5.51
N GLU A 160 9.94 15.54 6.16
CA GLU A 160 11.37 15.68 5.87
C GLU A 160 12.17 14.62 6.61
N LEU A 161 12.90 13.79 5.86
CA LEU A 161 13.82 12.79 6.40
C LEU A 161 15.24 13.31 6.39
N ARG A 162 15.83 13.43 7.57
CA ARG A 162 17.24 13.83 7.70
C ARG A 162 18.17 12.67 7.34
N VAL A 163 18.86 12.78 6.21
CA VAL A 163 19.82 11.80 5.69
C VAL A 163 21.12 11.86 6.50
N ASN A 164 21.65 13.06 6.71
CA ASN A 164 22.84 13.32 7.54
C ASN A 164 22.80 14.74 8.16
N LYS A 165 23.92 15.24 8.69
CA LYS A 165 23.97 16.57 9.34
C LYS A 165 23.60 17.72 8.38
N ASN A 166 23.86 17.55 7.09
CA ASN A 166 23.75 18.60 6.08
C ASN A 166 22.61 18.35 5.09
N GLU A 167 22.08 17.13 5.03
CA GLU A 167 21.15 16.71 3.99
C GLU A 167 19.85 16.16 4.56
N SER A 168 18.77 16.50 3.87
CA SER A 168 17.43 16.02 4.10
C SER A 168 16.68 15.84 2.79
N THR A 169 15.74 14.92 2.79
CA THR A 169 14.87 14.62 1.65
C THR A 169 13.42 14.75 2.09
N GLU A 170 12.64 15.58 1.40
CA GLU A 170 11.20 15.65 1.60
C GLU A 170 10.52 14.49 0.88
N MET A 171 9.70 13.74 1.59
CA MET A 171 8.95 12.62 1.00
C MET A 171 7.63 13.15 0.43
N PRO A 172 7.31 12.99 -0.87
CA PRO A 172 6.13 13.60 -1.49
C PRO A 172 4.80 12.88 -1.15
N PHE A 173 4.69 12.28 0.04
CA PHE A 173 3.54 11.48 0.45
C PHE A 173 3.04 11.85 1.85
N ARG A 174 1.79 11.48 2.13
CA ARG A 174 1.23 11.45 3.48
C ARG A 174 1.50 10.10 4.14
N TYR A 175 1.85 10.14 5.43
CA TYR A 175 2.13 8.97 6.27
C TYR A 175 1.29 8.99 7.54
N VAL A 176 1.06 7.82 8.13
CA VAL A 176 0.53 7.71 9.50
C VAL A 176 1.66 8.01 10.50
N LYS A 177 1.37 8.77 11.55
CA LYS A 177 2.28 9.06 12.66
C LYS A 177 2.31 7.91 13.66
N ASP A 178 3.50 7.64 14.18
CA ASP A 178 3.69 6.82 15.38
C ASP A 178 3.37 7.63 16.66
N ALA A 179 3.46 6.97 17.82
CA ALA A 179 3.26 7.60 19.12
C ALA A 179 4.26 8.73 19.44
N ASN A 180 5.39 8.79 18.73
CA ASN A 180 6.42 9.83 18.86
C ASN A 180 6.25 10.95 17.84
N GLY A 181 5.20 10.92 17.02
CA GLY A 181 4.94 11.90 15.96
C GLY A 181 5.79 11.74 14.69
N LYS A 182 6.51 10.63 14.54
CA LYS A 182 7.33 10.31 13.35
C LYS A 182 6.49 9.56 12.31
N PRO A 183 6.81 9.67 11.00
CA PRO A 183 6.15 8.85 9.99
C PRO A 183 6.45 7.36 10.21
N ILE A 184 5.41 6.52 10.17
CA ILE A 184 5.56 5.07 10.12
C ILE A 184 6.00 4.70 8.71
N MET A 185 7.20 4.14 8.59
CA MET A 185 7.78 3.67 7.34
C MET A 185 8.17 2.20 7.46
N PRO A 186 8.26 1.46 6.35
CA PRO A 186 8.81 0.12 6.36
C PRO A 186 10.21 0.05 7.02
N GLU A 187 10.47 -1.05 7.71
CA GLU A 187 11.80 -1.34 8.26
C GLU A 187 12.84 -1.33 7.13
N GLY A 188 13.94 -0.58 7.28
CA GLY A 188 14.96 -0.44 6.24
C GLY A 188 14.69 0.65 5.20
N MET A 189 13.49 1.27 5.19
CA MET A 189 13.12 2.27 4.18
C MET A 189 13.96 3.54 4.29
N VAL A 190 14.22 4.00 5.52
CA VAL A 190 15.05 5.19 5.75
C VAL A 190 16.48 4.93 5.25
N GLU A 191 17.03 3.75 5.49
CA GLU A 191 18.35 3.35 5.01
C GLU A 191 18.41 3.25 3.48
N LEU A 192 17.33 2.76 2.84
CA LEU A 192 17.21 2.71 1.39
C LEU A 192 17.23 4.13 0.80
N ILE A 193 16.43 5.05 1.34
CA ILE A 193 16.37 6.45 0.91
C ILE A 193 17.73 7.14 1.05
N LYS A 194 18.44 6.89 2.16
CA LYS A 194 19.78 7.43 2.38
C LYS A 194 20.76 6.95 1.30
N LYS A 195 20.76 5.65 0.99
CA LYS A 195 21.63 5.07 -0.04
C LYS A 195 21.34 5.63 -1.43
N ASP A 196 20.08 5.83 -1.77
CA ASP A 196 19.70 6.37 -3.08
C ASP A 196 20.06 7.86 -3.21
N THR A 197 19.92 8.62 -2.12
CA THR A 197 20.38 10.01 -2.06
C THR A 197 21.90 10.08 -2.26
N GLU A 198 22.68 9.22 -1.61
CA GLU A 198 24.14 9.16 -1.77
C GLU A 198 24.57 8.77 -3.19
N LYS A 199 23.87 7.84 -3.84
CA LYS A 199 24.16 7.41 -5.23
C LYS A 199 23.90 8.49 -6.27
N GLY A 200 22.81 9.27 -6.12
CA GLY A 200 22.48 10.36 -7.04
C GLY A 200 23.59 11.41 -7.18
N PHE A 201 24.46 11.55 -6.17
CA PHE A 201 25.64 12.41 -6.22
C PHE A 201 26.89 11.73 -6.79
N GLY A 202 27.02 10.41 -6.67
CA GLY A 202 28.17 9.65 -7.18
C GLY A 202 28.27 9.66 -8.71
N ASP A 203 27.14 9.76 -9.40
CA ASP A 203 27.08 9.83 -10.86
C ASP A 203 27.23 11.27 -11.42
N MET A 204 27.47 12.27 -10.54
CA MET A 204 27.69 13.68 -10.92
C MET A 204 29.17 14.12 -10.87
N PHE A 205 30.13 13.20 -10.68
CA PHE A 205 31.57 13.49 -10.65
C PHE A 205 32.40 12.55 -11.51
#